data_AF-A0AAW6SVW6-F1
#
_entry.id   AF-A0AAW6SVW6-F1
#
_cell.length_a   1.000
_cell.length_b   1.000
_cell.length_c   1.000
_cell.angle_alpha   90.00
_cell.angle_beta   90.00
_cell.angle_gamma   90.00
#
_symmetry.space_group_name_H-M   'P 1'
#
loop_
_entity.id
_entity.type
_entity.pdbx_description
1 polymer ?
#
loop_
_entity_poly.entity_id
_entity_poly.type
_entity_poly.pdbx_seq_one_letter_code
_entity_poly.pdbx_strand_id
1 'polypeptide(L)' 'MKTLFKWLLSGVFIYSVFKYRYKLLNVVMGSYWLRKIAIRVVMSIPGVKSKFMESAFR' A
#
# COMPACT_ATOMS: atom_id res chain seq x y z
N MET A 1 15.45 23.99 10.61
CA MET A 1 14.40 23.23 11.33
C MET A 1 13.72 22.12 10.49
N LYS A 2 13.40 22.34 9.20
CA LYS A 2 12.68 21.34 8.38
C LYS A 2 13.46 20.05 8.06
N THR A 3 14.78 20.13 7.92
CA THR A 3 15.63 18.97 7.60
C THR A 3 15.72 18.00 8.77
N LEU A 4 16.02 18.49 9.97
CA LEU A 4 16.09 17.65 11.18
C LEU A 4 14.74 16.99 11.49
N PHE A 5 13.64 17.71 11.30
CA PHE A 5 12.29 17.15 11.48
C PHE A 5 12.01 16.00 10.51
N LYS A 6 12.44 16.09 9.24
CA LYS A 6 12.29 14.99 8.27
C LYS A 6 13.04 13.73 8.70
N TRP A 7 14.28 13.86 9.20
CA TRP A 7 15.07 12.74 9.69
C TRP A 7 14.43 12.09 10.92
N LEU A 8 13.94 12.91 11.86
CA LEU A 8 13.19 12.44 13.02
C LEU A 8 11.91 11.72 12.61
N LEU A 9 11.14 12.28 11.68
CA LEU A 9 9.89 11.69 11.20
C LEU A 9 10.14 10.35 10.51
N SER A 10 11.19 10.24 9.69
CA SER A 10 11.59 8.96 9.07
C SER A 10 12.00 7.92 10.11
N GLY A 11 12.78 8.29 11.13
CA GLY A 11 13.18 7.38 12.20
C GLY A 11 11.98 6.85 13.00
N VAL A 12 11.05 7.73 13.37
CA VAL A 12 9.81 7.37 14.07
C VAL A 12 8.92 6.49 13.20
N PHE A 13 8.83 6.79 11.90
CA PHE A 13 8.08 5.99 10.95
C PHE A 13 8.63 4.56 10.85
N ILE A 14 9.94 4.41 10.67
CA ILE A 14 10.61 3.10 10.61
C ILE A 14 10.41 2.32 11.91
N TYR A 15 10.58 2.96 13.06
CA TYR A 15 10.39 2.33 14.37
C TYR A 15 8.95 1.86 14.58
N SER A 16 7.97 2.70 14.21
CA SER A 16 6.55 2.37 14.31
C SER A 16 6.19 1.21 13.37
N VAL A 17 6.73 1.19 12.15
CA VAL A 17 6.53 0.10 11.19
C VAL A 17 7.07 -1.24 11.73
N PHE A 18 8.25 -1.23 12.34
CA PHE A 18 8.83 -2.43 12.96
C PHE A 18 8.02 -2.92 14.17
N LYS A 19 7.63 -2.01 15.06
CA LYS A 19 6.90 -2.35 16.28
C LYS A 19 5.48 -2.83 16.00
N TYR A 20 4.80 -2.21 15.03
CA TYR A 20 3.41 -2.51 14.69
C TYR A 20 3.25 -3.33 13.41
N ARG A 21 4.29 -4.07 13.00
CA ARG A 21 4.35 -4.86 11.74
C ARG A 21 3.04 -5.55 11.37
N TYR A 22 2.43 -6.26 12.33
CA TYR A 22 1.20 -7.03 12.10
C TYR A 22 -0.07 -6.17 12.14
N LYS A 23 -0.10 -5.12 12.97
CA LYS A 23 -1.24 -4.18 13.03
C LYS A 23 -1.32 -3.35 11.77
N LEU A 24 -0.17 -2.90 11.27
CA LEU A 24 -0.08 -2.18 10.00
C LEU A 24 -0.49 -3.04 8.82
N LEU A 25 -0.03 -4.30 8.76
CA LEU A 25 -0.51 -5.23 7.74
C LEU A 25 -2.03 -5.42 7.81
N ASN A 26 -2.59 -5.55 9.00
CA ASN A 26 -4.04 -5.72 9.16
C ASN A 26 -4.82 -4.46 8.74
N VAL A 27 -4.29 -3.27 9.02
CA VAL A 27 -4.87 -1.99 8.56
C VAL A 27 -4.72 -1.83 7.03
N VAL A 28 -3.57 -2.20 6.48
CA VAL A 28 -3.31 -2.15 5.03
C VAL A 28 -4.23 -3.11 4.28
N MET A 29 -4.33 -4.36 4.74
CA MET A 29 -5.16 -5.41 4.13
C MET A 29 -6.65 -5.21 4.40
N GLY A 30 -7.01 -4.68 5.57
CA GLY A 30 -8.40 -4.42 5.97
C GLY A 30 -8.98 -3.11 5.45
N SER A 31 -8.15 -2.13 5.04
CA SER A 31 -8.68 -0.88 4.54
C SER A 31 -9.19 -0.99 3.10
N TYR A 32 -10.48 -0.70 2.94
CA TYR A 32 -11.12 -0.59 1.62
C TYR A 32 -10.42 0.44 0.71
N TRP A 33 -9.90 1.51 1.31
CA TRP A 33 -9.22 2.60 0.60
C TRP A 33 -7.88 2.16 -0.02
N LEU A 34 -7.00 1.50 0.74
CA LEU A 34 -5.75 1.00 0.15
C LEU A 34 -6.03 -0.04 -0.92
N ARG A 35 -6.99 -0.94 -0.70
CA ARG A 35 -7.38 -1.94 -1.71
C ARG A 35 -7.85 -1.28 -3.01
N LYS A 36 -8.69 -0.23 -2.93
CA LYS A 36 -9.18 0.50 -4.11
C LYS A 36 -8.04 1.16 -4.89
N ILE A 37 -7.08 1.76 -4.19
CA ILE A 37 -5.90 2.37 -4.82
C ILE A 37 -5.04 1.30 -5.48
N ALA A 38 -4.73 0.22 -4.76
CA ALA A 38 -3.94 -0.89 -5.28
C ALA A 38 -4.57 -1.50 -6.55
N ILE A 39 -5.87 -1.83 -6.51
CA ILE A 39 -6.59 -2.37 -7.68
C ILE A 39 -6.57 -1.37 -8.83
N ARG A 40 -6.79 -0.08 -8.57
CA ARG A 40 -6.76 0.96 -9.63
C ARG A 40 -5.40 1.03 -10.31
N VAL A 41 -4.31 0.98 -9.53
CA VAL A 41 -2.95 0.99 -10.06
C VAL A 41 -2.70 -0.28 -10.88
N VAL A 42 -3.01 -1.46 -10.33
CA VAL A 42 -2.83 -2.75 -11.01
C VAL A 42 -3.63 -2.83 -12.32
N MET A 43 -4.90 -2.40 -12.30
CA MET A 43 -5.78 -2.40 -13.48
C MET A 43 -5.46 -1.31 -14.51
N SER A 44 -4.60 -0.34 -14.18
CA SER A 44 -4.07 0.62 -15.16
C SER A 44 -3.02 0.01 -16.08
N ILE A 45 -2.45 -1.14 -15.71
CA ILE A 45 -1.46 -1.85 -16.53
C ILE A 45 -2.20 -2.68 -17.60
N PRO A 46 -2.01 -2.40 -18.91
CA PRO A 46 -2.81 -3.03 -19.97
C PRO A 46 -2.73 -4.55 -20.00
N GLY A 47 -1.53 -5.12 -19.80
CA GLY A 47 -1.31 -6.57 -19.81
C GLY A 47 -1.87 -7.30 -18.59
N VAL A 48 -1.89 -6.65 -17.42
CA VAL A 48 -2.49 -7.22 -16.21
C VAL A 48 -4.01 -7.13 -16.31
N LYS A 49 -4.53 -6.00 -16.78
CA LYS A 49 -5.96 -5.80 -17.00
C LYS A 49 -6.54 -6.86 -17.94
N SER A 50 -5.92 -7.10 -19.09
CA SER A 50 -6.45 -8.09 -20.06
C SER A 50 -6.48 -9.51 -19.48
N LYS A 51 -5.39 -9.93 -18.83
CA LYS A 51 -5.30 -11.24 -18.17
C LYS A 51 -6.27 -11.41 -17.01
N PHE A 52 -6.45 -10.37 -16.21
CA PHE A 52 -7.40 -10.37 -15.10
C PHE A 52 -8.84 -10.43 -15.61
N MET A 53 -9.19 -9.62 -16.61
CA MET A 53 -10.52 -9.64 -17.23
C MET A 53 -10.82 -10.99 -17.89
N GLU A 54 -9.83 -11.60 -18.55
CA GLU A 54 -9.97 -12.94 -19.13
C GLU A 54 -10.18 -14.01 -18.04
N SER A 55 -9.42 -13.96 -16.94
CA SER A 55 -9.56 -14.95 -15.86
C SER A 55 -10.78 -14.75 -14.96
N ALA A 56 -11.33 -13.53 -14.87
CA ALA A 56 -12.43 -13.22 -13.97
C ALA A 56 -13.81 -13.38 -14.61
N PHE A 57 -13.91 -13.20 -15.93
CA PHE A 57 -15.17 -13.19 -16.67
C PHE A 57 -15.35 -14.38 -17.64
N ARG A 58 -14.36 -15.26 -17.74
CA ARG A 58 -14.39 -16.46 -18.57
C ARG A 58 -14.29 -17.69 -17.68
#